data_AF-A0AAV2E148-F1
#
_entry.id   AF-A0AAV2E148-F1
#
_cell.length_a   1.000
_cell.length_b   1.000
_cell.length_c   1.000
_cell.angle_alpha   90.00
_cell.angle_beta   90.00
_cell.angle_gamma   90.00
#
_symmetry.space_group_name_H-M   'P 1'
#
loop_
_entity.id
_entity.type
_entity.pdbx_description
1 polymer ?
#
loop_
_entity_poly.entity_id
_entity_poly.type
_entity_poly.pdbx_seq_one_letter_code
_entity_poly.pdbx_strand_id
1 'polypeptide(L)'
;MPFVEALSKMPRYAKFMKYLLTNKRKLGELSTVMLNEECSAILQNKLPEKRKDPGSFTIPCMIGSLHIGKSLADLGASINVMPYKLFQKLSLGEPSDTRSEFRVDWTKVGREESKKGSHTGTH
;
A
#
# COMPACT_ATOMS: atom_id res chain seq x y z
N MET A 1 5.91 -28.59 -29.56
CA MET A 1 7.34 -28.29 -29.76
C MET A 1 8.03 -28.39 -28.41
N PRO A 2 9.06 -29.25 -28.24
CA PRO A 2 9.83 -29.35 -27.01
C PRO A 2 10.48 -28.00 -26.63
N PHE A 3 10.59 -27.72 -25.33
CA PHE A 3 11.13 -26.45 -24.81
C PHE A 3 12.53 -26.16 -25.37
N VAL A 4 13.41 -27.16 -25.41
CA VAL A 4 14.78 -27.04 -25.95
C VAL A 4 14.78 -26.65 -27.43
N GLU A 5 13.81 -27.14 -28.20
CA GLU A 5 13.66 -26.82 -29.61
C GLU A 5 13.07 -25.41 -29.85
N ALA A 6 12.21 -24.95 -28.93
CA ALA A 6 11.73 -23.56 -28.95
C ALA A 6 12.86 -22.58 -28.60
N LEU A 7 13.74 -22.95 -27.66
CA LEU A 7 14.88 -22.14 -27.26
C LEU A 7 15.95 -22.04 -28.35
N SER A 8 16.20 -23.13 -29.10
CA SER A 8 17.16 -23.10 -30.21
C SER A 8 16.71 -22.18 -31.34
N LYS A 9 15.40 -21.97 -31.51
CA LYS A 9 14.80 -21.00 -32.44
C LYS A 9 14.89 -19.55 -31.95
N MET A 10 15.36 -19.31 -30.72
CA MET A 10 15.49 -17.97 -30.11
C MET A 10 16.95 -17.69 -29.71
N PRO A 11 17.81 -17.22 -30.64
CA PRO A 11 19.26 -17.11 -30.40
C PRO A 11 19.64 -16.21 -29.23
N ARG A 12 18.88 -15.13 -29.00
CA ARG A 12 19.10 -14.22 -27.87
C ARG A 12 18.85 -14.93 -26.53
N TYR A 13 17.77 -15.69 -26.45
CA TYR A 13 17.41 -16.43 -25.24
C TYR A 13 18.36 -17.61 -25.01
N ALA A 14 18.75 -18.34 -26.05
CA ALA A 14 19.75 -19.40 -25.95
C ALA A 14 21.10 -18.88 -25.42
N LYS A 15 21.56 -17.72 -25.92
CA LYS A 15 22.78 -17.05 -25.44
C LYS A 15 22.64 -16.60 -23.98
N PHE A 16 21.48 -16.07 -23.61
CA PHE A 16 21.19 -15.67 -22.24
C PHE A 16 21.16 -16.86 -21.28
N MET A 17 20.46 -17.94 -21.64
CA MET A 17 20.43 -19.19 -20.85
C MET A 17 21.84 -19.77 -20.68
N LYS A 18 22.65 -19.79 -21.74
CA LYS A 18 24.06 -20.19 -21.66
C LYS A 18 24.84 -19.31 -20.69
N TYR A 19 24.68 -17.99 -20.77
CA TYR A 19 25.31 -17.04 -19.86
C TYR A 19 24.89 -17.27 -18.39
N LEU A 20 23.61 -17.51 -18.12
CA LEU A 20 23.09 -17.83 -16.79
C LEU A 20 23.68 -19.14 -16.26
N LEU A 21 23.73 -20.18 -17.10
CA LEU A 21 24.27 -21.49 -16.74
C LEU A 21 25.77 -21.44 -16.46
N THR A 22 26.53 -20.62 -17.19
CA THR A 22 27.98 -20.43 -16.99
C THR A 22 28.29 -19.56 -15.77
N ASN A 23 27.42 -18.60 -15.42
CA ASN A 23 27.67 -17.63 -14.35
C ASN A 23 26.86 -17.88 -13.07
N LYS A 24 26.43 -19.13 -12.81
CA LYS A 24 25.59 -19.50 -11.64
C LYS A 24 26.10 -18.97 -10.30
N ARG A 25 27.43 -18.94 -10.08
CA ARG A 25 28.04 -18.43 -8.83
C ARG A 25 27.84 -16.92 -8.65
N LYS A 26 28.09 -16.13 -9.70
CA LYS A 26 27.89 -14.67 -9.69
C LYS A 26 26.41 -14.31 -9.50
N LEU A 27 25.52 -15.10 -10.09
CA LEU A 27 24.07 -14.92 -9.91
C LEU A 27 23.64 -15.18 -8.46
N GLY A 28 24.20 -16.19 -7.79
CA GLY A 28 23.95 -16.47 -6.38
C GLY A 28 24.46 -15.37 -5.44
N GLU A 29 25.62 -14.80 -5.73
CA GLU A 29 26.17 -13.65 -4.99
C GLU A 29 25.31 -12.39 -5.22
N LEU A 30 24.88 -12.12 -6.47
CA LEU A 30 23.99 -11.00 -6.78
C LEU A 30 22.60 -11.13 -6.15
N SER A 31 22.03 -12.34 -6.11
CA SER A 31 20.73 -12.59 -5.48
C SER A 31 20.79 -12.48 -3.96
N THR A 32 21.93 -12.85 -3.35
CA THR A 32 22.13 -12.71 -1.90
C THR A 32 22.30 -11.23 -1.49
N VAL A 33 22.93 -10.42 -2.34
CA VAL A 33 23.19 -9.00 -2.06
C VAL A 33 21.98 -8.09 -2.36
N MET A 34 21.10 -8.46 -3.29
CA MET A 34 19.98 -7.61 -3.72
C MET A 34 18.65 -7.83 -3.00
N LEU A 35 18.48 -8.93 -2.27
CA LEU A 35 17.21 -9.22 -1.59
C LEU A 35 17.26 -8.70 -0.16
N ASN A 36 16.52 -7.62 0.11
CA ASN A 36 16.16 -7.28 1.48
C ASN A 36 15.24 -8.38 2.07
N GLU A 37 15.04 -8.38 3.39
CA GLU A 37 14.23 -9.42 4.06
C GLU A 37 12.83 -9.56 3.46
N GLU A 38 12.21 -8.45 3.06
CA GLU A 38 10.88 -8.40 2.47
C GLU A 38 10.82 -9.08 1.09
N CYS A 39 11.78 -8.77 0.21
CA CYS A 39 11.93 -9.42 -1.09
C CYS A 39 12.29 -10.91 -0.95
N SER A 40 13.08 -11.26 0.06
CA SER A 40 13.45 -12.66 0.34
C SER A 40 12.25 -13.49 0.79
N ALA A 41 11.34 -12.91 1.60
CA ALA A 41 10.13 -13.58 2.05
C ALA A 41 9.20 -13.89 0.87
N ILE A 42 8.97 -12.90 0.01
CA ILE A 42 8.15 -13.05 -1.20
C ILE A 42 8.72 -14.15 -2.12
N LEU A 43 10.03 -14.16 -2.37
CA LEU A 43 10.67 -15.17 -3.23
C LEU A 43 10.63 -16.58 -2.62
N GLN A 44 10.70 -16.68 -1.29
CA GLN A 44 10.54 -17.94 -0.56
C GLN A 44 9.06 -18.37 -0.44
N ASN A 45 8.12 -17.65 -1.07
CA ASN A 45 6.68 -17.83 -0.88
C ASN A 45 6.26 -17.81 0.59
N LYS A 46 7.10 -17.24 1.45
CA LYS A 46 6.77 -16.95 2.83
C LYS A 46 5.96 -15.68 2.81
N LEU A 47 4.74 -15.75 3.33
CA LEU A 47 3.94 -14.56 3.55
C LEU A 47 4.77 -13.57 4.36
N PRO A 48 5.04 -12.35 3.84
CA PRO A 48 5.65 -11.32 4.65
C PRO A 48 4.77 -11.10 5.88
N GLU A 49 5.40 -10.90 7.04
CA GLU A 49 4.69 -10.66 8.28
C GLU A 49 3.75 -9.47 8.07
N LYS A 50 2.45 -9.68 8.32
CA LYS A 50 1.42 -8.66 8.09
C LYS A 50 1.73 -7.48 9.01
N ARG A 51 2.33 -6.44 8.46
CA ARG A 51 2.57 -5.21 9.21
C ARG A 51 1.22 -4.62 9.59
N LYS A 52 1.13 -4.10 10.82
CA LYS A 52 -0.06 -3.39 11.28
C LYS A 52 -0.33 -2.24 10.31
N ASP A 53 -1.57 -2.10 9.89
CA ASP A 53 -1.99 -0.95 9.12
C ASP A 53 -1.72 0.30 9.97
N PRO A 54 -0.91 1.26 9.49
CA PRO A 54 -0.74 2.53 10.20
C PRO A 54 -2.06 3.31 10.32
N GLY A 55 -3.11 2.90 9.62
CA GLY A 55 -4.38 3.60 9.57
C GLY A 55 -4.22 4.87 8.74
N SER A 56 -4.52 6.02 9.33
CA SER A 56 -4.33 7.31 8.68
C SER A 56 -2.97 7.91 9.04
N PHE A 57 -2.17 8.24 8.03
CA PHE A 57 -0.87 8.89 8.18
C PHE A 57 -0.80 10.14 7.31
N THR A 58 0.22 10.97 7.52
CA THR A 58 0.41 12.19 6.73
C THR A 58 1.58 12.01 5.77
N ILE A 59 1.35 12.33 4.49
CA ILE A 59 2.39 12.36 3.46
C ILE A 59 2.49 13.75 2.84
N PRO A 60 3.70 14.23 2.50
CA PRO A 60 3.81 15.33 1.57
C PRO A 60 3.29 14.88 0.19
N CYS A 61 2.54 15.73 -0.49
CA CYS A 61 2.07 15.45 -1.84
C CYS A 61 2.07 16.72 -2.69
N MET A 62 1.93 16.53 -4.00
CA MET A 62 1.86 17.61 -4.97
C MET A 62 0.66 17.37 -5.88
N ILE A 63 -0.18 18.38 -6.04
CA ILE A 63 -1.35 18.33 -6.94
C ILE A 63 -1.17 19.43 -7.98
N GLY A 64 -1.00 19.05 -9.24
CA GLY A 64 -0.55 19.99 -10.28
C GLY A 64 0.79 20.62 -9.89
N SER A 65 0.84 21.95 -9.77
CA SER A 65 2.00 22.72 -9.32
C SER A 65 1.96 23.08 -7.83
N LEU A 66 0.93 22.67 -7.09
CA LEU A 66 0.72 23.04 -5.70
C LEU A 66 1.32 21.99 -4.75
N HIS A 67 2.31 22.41 -3.97
CA HIS A 67 2.94 21.58 -2.94
C HIS A 67 2.13 21.59 -1.64
N ILE A 68 1.83 20.41 -1.11
CA ILE A 68 1.10 20.19 0.13
C ILE A 68 2.03 19.42 1.07
N GLY A 69 2.58 20.12 2.07
CA GLY A 69 3.56 19.52 2.97
C GLY A 69 3.00 18.41 3.87
N LYS A 70 1.68 18.39 4.07
CA LYS A 70 0.98 17.43 4.93
C LYS A 70 -0.41 17.12 4.37
N SER A 71 -0.56 15.97 3.72
CA SER A 71 -1.83 15.41 3.25
C SER A 71 -2.16 14.14 4.02
N LEU A 72 -3.39 14.01 4.47
CA LEU A 72 -3.86 12.78 5.13
C LEU A 72 -4.02 11.67 4.07
N ALA A 73 -3.39 10.54 4.31
CA ALA A 73 -3.54 9.31 3.55
C ALA A 73 -4.15 8.28 4.50
N ASP A 74 -5.36 7.82 4.19
CA ASP A 74 -6.07 6.80 4.95
C ASP A 74 -6.32 5.59 4.05
N LEU A 75 -5.65 4.47 4.33
CA LEU A 75 -5.80 3.24 3.56
C LEU A 75 -7.18 2.58 3.77
N GLY A 76 -7.89 2.95 4.84
CA GLY A 76 -9.26 2.53 5.10
C GLY A 76 -10.32 3.39 4.42
N ALA A 77 -9.96 4.53 3.84
CA ALA A 77 -10.92 5.42 3.19
C ALA A 77 -11.22 4.97 1.76
N SER A 78 -12.51 4.84 1.43
CA SER A 78 -12.97 4.54 0.07
C SER A 78 -13.10 5.77 -0.83
N ILE A 79 -12.99 6.98 -0.24
CA ILE A 79 -13.14 8.26 -0.94
C ILE A 79 -12.01 9.22 -0.56
N ASN A 80 -11.56 10.02 -1.53
CA ASN A 80 -10.59 11.09 -1.32
C ASN A 80 -11.33 12.43 -1.23
N VAL A 81 -11.02 13.23 -0.21
CA VAL A 81 -11.64 14.54 0.00
C VAL A 81 -10.61 15.64 -0.24
N MET A 82 -10.98 16.62 -1.07
CA MET A 82 -10.20 17.84 -1.28
C MET A 82 -10.94 19.03 -0.66
N PRO A 83 -10.34 19.80 0.24
CA PRO A 83 -10.95 21.03 0.74
C PRO A 83 -11.22 22.02 -0.39
N TYR A 84 -12.37 22.69 -0.37
CA TYR A 84 -12.76 23.62 -1.42
C TYR A 84 -11.76 24.77 -1.64
N LYS A 85 -11.14 25.28 -0.57
CA LYS A 85 -10.06 26.29 -0.69
C LYS A 85 -8.87 25.78 -1.51
N LEU A 86 -8.57 24.49 -1.43
CA LEU A 86 -7.49 23.87 -2.21
C LEU A 86 -7.91 23.72 -3.67
N PHE A 87 -9.14 23.30 -3.90
CA PHE A 87 -9.75 23.23 -5.24
C PHE A 87 -9.72 24.60 -5.96
N GLN A 88 -10.06 25.68 -5.26
CA GLN A 88 -9.98 27.05 -5.80
C GLN A 88 -8.55 27.45 -6.20
N LYS A 89 -7.54 27.09 -5.39
CA LYS A 89 -6.12 27.38 -5.70
C LYS A 89 -5.61 26.64 -6.94
N LEU A 90 -6.22 25.51 -7.26
CA LEU A 90 -5.88 24.69 -8.42
C LEU A 90 -6.59 25.14 -9.70
N SER A 91 -7.49 26.14 -9.62
CA SER A 91 -8.24 26.69 -10.75
C SER A 91 -8.96 25.62 -11.59
N LEU A 92 -9.55 24.61 -10.93
CA LEU A 92 -10.15 23.42 -11.57
C LEU A 92 -11.54 23.66 -12.18
N GLY A 93 -11.98 24.92 -12.31
CA GLY A 93 -13.31 25.29 -12.78
C GLY A 93 -14.36 25.23 -11.66
N GLU A 94 -15.64 25.09 -12.00
CA GLU A 94 -16.72 24.91 -11.02
C GLU A 94 -16.90 23.42 -10.70
N PRO A 95 -17.01 23.06 -9.40
CA PRO A 95 -17.33 21.69 -9.04
C PRO A 95 -18.79 21.40 -9.42
N SER A 96 -19.03 20.23 -9.99
CA SER A 96 -20.38 19.76 -10.23
C SER A 96 -21.05 19.42 -8.89
N ASP A 97 -22.20 20.03 -8.62
CA ASP A 97 -22.99 19.70 -7.44
C ASP A 97 -23.40 18.22 -7.49
N THR A 98 -22.86 17.45 -6.55
CA THR A 98 -23.18 16.03 -6.41
C THR A 98 -23.78 15.83 -5.04
N ARG A 99 -25.07 15.48 -4.98
CA ARG A 99 -25.73 15.15 -3.72
C ARG A 99 -25.32 13.75 -3.29
N SER A 100 -24.61 13.66 -2.17
CA SER A 100 -24.26 12.40 -1.53
C SER A 100 -24.99 12.26 -0.19
N GLU A 101 -25.63 11.12 0.05
CA GLU A 101 -26.27 10.80 1.33
C GLU A 101 -25.43 9.77 2.07
N PHE A 102 -25.02 10.11 3.30
CA PHE A 102 -24.30 9.19 4.19
C PHE A 102 -25.25 8.69 5.26
N ARG A 103 -25.47 7.38 5.32
CA ARG A 103 -26.23 6.74 6.40
C ARG A 103 -25.28 6.29 7.48
N VAL A 104 -25.39 6.91 8.65
CA VAL A 104 -24.67 6.47 9.85
C VAL A 104 -25.54 5.43 10.57
N ASP A 105 -25.01 4.23 10.72
CA ASP A 105 -25.64 3.17 11.50
C ASP A 105 -25.25 3.30 12.98
N TRP A 106 -26.11 3.99 13.74
CA TRP A 106 -25.94 4.21 15.17
C TRP A 106 -26.02 2.93 16.00
N THR A 107 -26.54 1.83 15.45
CA THR A 107 -26.66 0.56 16.21
C THR A 107 -25.30 -0.09 16.50
N LYS A 108 -24.24 0.33 15.80
CA LYS A 108 -22.86 -0.13 16.02
C LYS A 108 -22.03 0.79 16.93
N VAL A 109 -22.57 1.93 17.35
CA VAL A 109 -21.86 2.97 18.13
C VAL A 109 -22.09 2.83 19.66
N GLY A 110 -22.66 1.72 20.13
CA GLY A 110 -22.95 1.53 21.56
C GLY A 110 -22.31 0.29 22.17
N ARG A 111 -21.33 0.47 23.08
CA ARG A 111 -21.37 0.05 24.50
C ARG A 111 -19.96 -0.04 25.09
N GLU A 112 -19.39 1.07 25.52
CA GLU A 112 -18.27 1.07 26.48
C GLU A 112 -18.39 2.22 27.49
N GLU A 113 -19.55 2.35 28.13
CA GLU A 113 -19.65 3.10 29.40
C GLU A 113 -20.57 2.37 30.38
N SER A 114 -19.97 1.65 31.33
CA SER A 114 -20.41 1.57 32.74
C SER A 114 -19.69 0.44 33.48
N LYS A 115 -18.52 0.76 34.05
CA LYS A 115 -18.04 0.17 35.32
C LYS A 115 -17.22 1.21 36.10
N LYS A 116 -17.90 2.24 36.61
CA LYS A 116 -17.43 2.97 37.80
C LYS A 116 -18.64 3.21 38.70
N GLY A 117 -18.69 2.48 39.80
CA GLY A 117 -19.70 2.66 40.82
C GLY A 117 -19.91 1.39 41.63
N SER A 118 -19.14 1.21 42.71
CA SER A 118 -19.57 0.57 43.96
C SER A 118 -18.34 0.32 44.82
N HIS A 119 -18.01 1.25 45.72
CA HIS A 119 -17.46 0.96 47.04
C HIS A 119 -18.01 2.05 47.97
N THR A 120 -19.24 1.84 48.45
CA THR A 120 -19.76 2.51 49.64
C THR A 120 -19.37 1.65 50.83
N GLY A 121 -18.66 2.26 51.78
CA GLY A 121 -18.21 1.62 53.00
C GLY A 121 -19.38 1.18 53.89
N THR A 122 -19.07 0.24 54.77
CA THR A 122 -19.87 -0.10 55.93
C THR A 122 -19.02 0.12 57.18
N HIS A 123 -19.70 0.60 58.21
CA HIS A 123 -19.22 0.91 59.56
C HIS A 123 -18.42 -0.21 60.21
#